data_AF-A0AAV7A4X9-F1
#
_entry.id   AF-A0AAV7A4X9-F1
#
_cell.length_a   1.000
_cell.length_b   1.000
_cell.length_c   1.000
_cell.angle_alpha   90.00
_cell.angle_beta   90.00
_cell.angle_gamma   90.00
#
_symmetry.space_group_name_H-M   'P 1'
#
loop_
_entity.id
_entity.type
_entity.pdbx_description
1 polymer ?
#
loop_
_entity_poly.entity_id
_entity_poly.type
_entity_poly.pdbx_seq_one_letter_code
_entity_poly.pdbx_strand_id
1 'polypeptide(L)'
;MPEWESYYAKGEEDEDEENEDGDAEPGEFRYGGRDSLIFLVDASKQMFKSTADDDLTPFDISLQCIRSVYTSKIISSDHDLLGLVFFGTRESKGSETFKHIYVLHDLDTPGMSL
;
A
#
# COMPACT_ATOMS: atom_id res chain seq x y z
N MET A 1 3.99 14.08 20.45
CA MET A 1 3.94 12.75 19.81
C MET A 1 3.06 12.87 18.59
N PRO A 2 3.47 12.33 17.44
CA PRO A 2 2.65 12.38 16.23
C PRO A 2 1.46 11.42 16.33
N GLU A 3 0.31 11.87 15.82
CA GLU A 3 -1.01 11.27 16.04
C GLU A 3 -1.15 9.83 15.51
N TRP A 4 -0.27 9.43 14.58
CA TRP A 4 -0.29 8.11 13.93
C TRP A 4 0.08 6.95 14.86
N GLU A 5 0.78 7.19 15.97
CA GLU A 5 1.10 6.15 16.96
C GLU A 5 -0.17 5.62 17.66
N SER A 6 -1.20 6.46 17.80
CA SER A 6 -2.47 6.08 18.43
C SER A 6 -3.31 5.10 17.61
N TYR A 7 -3.09 5.07 16.29
CA TYR A 7 -3.76 4.14 15.39
C TYR A 7 -3.20 2.72 15.48
N TYR A 8 -1.90 2.58 15.71
CA TYR A 8 -1.25 1.26 15.86
C TYR A 8 -1.40 0.68 17.26
N ALA A 9 -1.41 1.53 18.30
CA ALA A 9 -1.52 1.07 19.68
C ALA A 9 -2.89 0.46 20.04
N LYS A 10 -3.90 0.56 19.16
CA LYS A 10 -5.25 0.06 19.41
C LYS A 10 -5.53 -1.30 18.76
N GLY A 11 -4.55 -1.90 18.08
CA GLY A 11 -4.71 -3.14 17.30
C GLY A 11 -4.06 -4.39 17.88
N GLU A 12 -3.50 -4.35 19.10
CA GLU A 12 -2.78 -5.48 19.72
C GLU A 12 -3.47 -6.04 20.97
N GLU A 13 -4.81 -6.14 20.97
CA GLU A 13 -5.53 -6.95 21.97
C GLU A 13 -6.48 -7.89 21.20
N ASP A 14 -6.05 -9.15 21.03
CA ASP A 14 -6.76 -10.43 21.24
C ASP A 14 -8.30 -10.46 20.99
N GLU A 15 -8.97 -11.44 20.38
CA GLU A 15 -8.82 -12.90 20.37
C GLU A 15 -9.94 -13.45 19.44
N ASP A 16 -9.81 -14.70 18.99
CA ASP A 16 -10.83 -15.46 18.24
C ASP A 16 -12.24 -15.40 18.87
N GLU A 17 -13.29 -15.10 18.09
CA GLU A 17 -14.65 -15.61 18.37
C GLU A 17 -15.55 -15.57 17.11
N GLU A 18 -15.93 -16.76 16.63
CA GLU A 18 -17.11 -16.97 15.77
C GLU A 18 -18.35 -16.37 16.46
N ASN A 19 -19.20 -15.62 15.74
CA ASN A 19 -20.65 -15.71 15.95
C ASN A 19 -21.50 -14.99 14.89
N GLU A 20 -22.68 -15.58 14.74
CA GLU A 20 -23.70 -15.47 13.70
C GLU A 20 -24.49 -14.15 13.68
N ASP A 21 -25.09 -13.90 12.50
CA ASP A 21 -26.19 -13.00 12.16
C ASP A 21 -26.80 -12.14 13.29
N GLY A 22 -26.62 -10.82 13.19
CA GLY A 22 -27.36 -9.81 13.93
C GLY A 22 -27.39 -8.48 13.18
N ASP A 23 -28.59 -7.91 13.04
CA ASP A 23 -28.93 -6.64 12.37
C ASP A 23 -27.92 -5.51 12.64
N ALA A 24 -27.36 -4.94 11.56
CA ALA A 24 -26.50 -3.76 11.67
C ALA A 24 -27.32 -2.46 11.59
N GLU A 25 -27.22 -1.67 12.65
CA GLU A 25 -27.66 -0.27 12.73
C GLU A 25 -26.92 0.61 11.70
N PRO A 26 -27.54 1.70 11.18
CA PRO A 26 -26.95 2.56 10.16
C PRO A 26 -25.90 3.49 10.80
N GLY A 27 -24.71 2.96 11.00
CA GLY A 27 -23.57 3.68 11.60
C GLY A 27 -22.34 2.83 11.82
N GLU A 28 -22.45 1.50 11.74
CA GLU A 28 -21.29 0.61 11.78
C GLU A 28 -20.60 0.59 10.41
N PHE A 29 -19.48 1.30 10.29
CA PHE A 29 -18.46 0.94 9.33
C PHE A 29 -17.97 -0.47 9.70
N ARG A 30 -18.58 -1.49 9.10
CA ARG A 30 -18.08 -2.86 9.17
C ARG A 30 -16.64 -2.85 8.66
N TYR A 31 -15.68 -2.94 9.58
CA TYR A 31 -14.28 -3.16 9.28
C TYR A 31 -14.15 -4.60 8.79
N GLY A 32 -14.57 -4.84 7.55
CA GLY A 32 -14.54 -6.15 6.92
C GLY A 32 -13.12 -6.51 6.50
N GLY A 33 -12.21 -6.69 7.47
CA GLY A 33 -10.93 -7.42 7.40
C GLY A 33 -9.97 -7.14 6.24
N ARG A 34 -10.16 -6.07 5.45
CA ARG A 34 -9.43 -5.81 4.21
C ARG A 34 -8.73 -4.47 4.29
N ASP A 35 -7.41 -4.49 4.34
CA ASP A 35 -6.60 -3.28 4.24
C ASP A 35 -6.44 -2.89 2.77
N SER A 36 -6.58 -1.60 2.49
CA SER A 36 -6.26 -1.02 1.18
C SER A 36 -5.01 -0.15 1.31
N LEU A 37 -3.95 -0.53 0.61
CA LEU A 37 -2.65 0.13 0.68
C LEU A 37 -2.18 0.58 -0.70
N ILE A 38 -1.95 1.89 -0.86
CA ILE A 38 -1.37 2.46 -2.08
C ILE A 38 0.06 2.90 -1.79
N PHE A 39 1.00 2.36 -2.56
CA PHE A 39 2.38 2.84 -2.59
C PHE A 39 2.50 4.00 -3.58
N LEU A 40 2.78 5.20 -3.06
CA LEU A 40 3.05 6.37 -3.87
C LEU A 40 4.56 6.65 -3.87
N VAL A 41 5.20 6.51 -5.03
CA VAL A 41 6.66 6.58 -5.16
C VAL A 41 7.07 7.78 -6.03
N ASP A 42 7.99 8.59 -5.53
CA ASP A 42 8.60 9.66 -6.31
C ASP A 42 9.51 9.06 -7.40
N ALA A 43 9.33 9.49 -8.65
CA ALA A 43 10.14 9.15 -9.81
C ALA A 43 10.92 10.38 -10.34
N SER A 44 11.12 11.40 -9.49
CA SER A 44 11.97 12.55 -9.81
C SER A 44 13.44 12.14 -9.97
N LYS A 45 14.21 12.96 -10.71
CA LYS A 45 15.64 12.70 -10.98
C LYS A 45 16.49 12.51 -9.71
N GLN A 46 16.04 13.02 -8.56
CA GLN A 46 16.79 12.90 -7.31
C GLN A 46 16.71 11.48 -6.73
N MET A 47 15.61 10.77 -6.97
CA MET A 47 15.38 9.41 -6.48
C MET A 47 16.31 8.36 -7.12
N PHE A 48 16.94 8.69 -8.24
CA PHE A 48 17.87 7.83 -8.98
C PHE A 48 19.34 8.19 -8.72
N LYS A 49 19.63 9.04 -7.74
CA LYS A 49 21.00 9.33 -7.31
C LYS A 49 21.37 8.41 -6.16
N SER A 50 22.46 7.67 -6.29
CA SER A 50 22.95 6.82 -5.20
C SER A 50 23.32 7.66 -3.98
N THR A 51 22.93 7.16 -2.80
CA THR A 51 23.20 7.80 -1.49
C THR A 51 24.52 7.36 -0.85
N ALA A 52 25.35 6.60 -1.59
CA ALA A 52 26.64 6.01 -1.20
C ALA A 52 26.57 4.69 -0.39
N ASP A 53 27.72 4.00 -0.38
CA ASP A 53 28.09 2.67 0.13
C ASP A 53 27.49 1.42 -0.54
N ASP A 54 26.19 1.33 -0.80
CA ASP A 54 25.56 0.07 -1.31
C ASP A 54 25.11 0.12 -2.79
N ASP A 55 25.51 1.16 -3.55
CA ASP A 55 25.07 1.43 -4.95
C ASP A 55 23.55 1.54 -5.18
N LEU A 56 22.72 1.31 -4.16
CA LEU A 56 21.27 1.43 -4.24
C LEU A 56 20.83 2.90 -4.23
N THR A 57 19.88 3.23 -5.10
CA THR A 57 19.21 4.53 -5.10
C THR A 57 17.99 4.51 -4.18
N PRO A 58 17.50 5.68 -3.71
CA PRO A 58 16.23 5.76 -3.00
C PRO A 58 15.06 5.09 -3.73
N PHE A 59 15.07 5.14 -5.07
CA PHE A 59 14.09 4.45 -5.90
C PHE A 59 14.20 2.91 -5.77
N ASP A 60 15.42 2.37 -5.82
CA ASP A 60 15.66 0.92 -5.67
C ASP A 60 15.23 0.43 -4.29
N ILE A 61 15.57 1.18 -3.23
CA ILE A 61 15.18 0.87 -1.86
C ILE A 61 13.65 0.85 -1.75
N SER A 62 12.97 1.86 -2.31
CA SER A 62 11.50 1.92 -2.32
C SER A 62 10.89 0.70 -2.98
N LEU A 63 11.39 0.30 -4.16
CA LEU A 63 10.88 -0.86 -4.88
C LEU A 63 11.15 -2.18 -4.14
N GLN A 64 12.30 -2.31 -3.48
CA GLN A 64 12.62 -3.47 -2.65
C GLN A 64 11.67 -3.58 -1.45
N CYS A 65 11.41 -2.47 -0.75
CA CYS A 65 10.44 -2.44 0.35
C CYS A 65 9.03 -2.83 -0.13
N ILE A 66 8.58 -2.27 -1.25
CA ILE A 66 7.27 -2.58 -1.83
C ILE A 66 7.17 -4.08 -2.15
N ARG A 67 8.19 -4.66 -2.79
CA ARG A 67 8.24 -6.09 -3.09
C ARG A 67 8.15 -6.95 -1.84
N SER A 68 8.81 -6.56 -0.75
CA SER A 68 8.72 -7.26 0.53
C SER A 68 7.30 -7.23 1.10
N VAL A 69 6.60 -6.09 1.02
CA VAL A 69 5.21 -5.99 1.48
C VAL A 69 4.27 -6.81 0.59
N TYR A 70 4.40 -6.74 -0.74
CA TYR A 70 3.61 -7.57 -1.66
C TYR A 70 3.78 -9.05 -1.33
N THR A 71 5.02 -9.52 -1.19
CA THR A 71 5.31 -10.92 -0.81
C THR A 71 4.67 -11.29 0.52
N SER A 72 4.78 -10.42 1.54
CA SER A 72 4.19 -10.67 2.86
C SER A 72 2.68 -10.77 2.79
N LYS A 73 2.01 -9.84 2.10
CA LYS A 73 0.54 -9.79 2.01
C LYS A 73 -0.01 -10.97 1.21
N ILE A 74 0.63 -11.38 0.12
CA ILE A 74 0.28 -12.61 -0.63
C ILE A 74 0.27 -13.85 0.28
N ILE A 75 1.19 -13.92 1.26
CA ILE A 75 1.32 -15.07 2.16
C ILE A 75 0.35 -14.97 3.35
N SER A 76 0.10 -13.76 3.87
CA SER A 76 -0.58 -13.55 5.15
C SER A 76 -2.08 -13.19 5.05
N SER A 77 -2.52 -12.57 3.96
CA SER A 77 -3.91 -12.12 3.75
C SER A 77 -4.17 -11.89 2.26
N ASP A 78 -4.85 -12.83 1.60
CA ASP A 78 -5.18 -12.75 0.16
C ASP A 78 -6.31 -11.75 -0.16
N HIS A 79 -6.88 -11.11 0.86
CA HIS A 79 -7.99 -10.18 0.74
C HIS A 79 -7.59 -8.69 0.74
N ASP A 80 -6.32 -8.37 1.04
CA ASP A 80 -5.84 -7.00 1.03
C ASP A 80 -5.73 -6.46 -0.40
N LEU A 81 -5.97 -5.15 -0.57
CA LEU A 81 -5.84 -4.49 -1.86
C LEU A 81 -4.55 -3.67 -1.89
N LEU A 82 -3.71 -3.91 -2.89
CA LEU A 82 -2.45 -3.19 -3.08
C LEU A 82 -2.50 -2.38 -4.38
N GLY A 83 -2.07 -1.12 -4.33
CA GLY A 83 -1.88 -0.26 -5.49
C GLY A 83 -0.46 0.29 -5.55
N LEU A 84 0.05 0.58 -6.75
CA LEU A 84 1.38 1.18 -6.94
C LEU A 84 1.31 2.31 -7.97
N VAL A 85 1.67 3.50 -7.52
CA VAL A 85 1.62 4.74 -8.30
C VAL A 85 2.97 5.44 -8.25
N PHE A 86 3.45 5.88 -9.40
CA PHE A 86 4.60 6.77 -9.50
C PHE A 86 4.14 8.20 -9.77
N PHE A 87 4.81 9.19 -9.15
CA PHE A 87 4.64 10.60 -9.49
C PHE A 87 5.97 11.23 -9.92
N GLY A 88 5.92 12.31 -10.69
CA GLY A 88 7.11 12.92 -11.28
C GLY A 88 7.61 12.19 -12.55
N THR A 89 6.77 11.34 -13.15
CA THR A 89 7.09 10.57 -14.36
C THR A 89 7.00 11.43 -15.63
N ARG A 90 7.70 11.01 -16.69
CA ARG A 90 7.57 11.64 -18.01
C ARG A 90 6.19 11.39 -18.62
N GLU A 91 5.73 10.15 -18.53
CA GLU A 91 4.44 9.70 -19.05
C GLU A 91 3.36 9.78 -17.97
N SER A 92 2.10 9.77 -18.38
CA SER A 92 0.95 9.73 -17.47
C SER A 92 0.05 8.56 -17.83
N LYS A 93 -0.44 7.84 -16.82
CA LYS A 93 -1.32 6.68 -16.98
C LYS A 93 -2.25 6.61 -15.78
N GLY A 94 -3.55 6.43 -16.03
CA GLY A 94 -4.58 6.28 -14.98
C GLY A 94 -5.34 7.57 -14.61
N SER A 95 -4.92 8.74 -15.08
CA SER A 95 -5.69 9.98 -14.94
C SER A 95 -5.48 10.91 -16.13
N GLU A 96 -6.57 11.39 -16.72
CA GLU A 96 -6.53 12.45 -17.74
C GLU A 96 -6.31 13.84 -17.11
N THR A 97 -6.65 13.98 -15.83
CA THR A 97 -6.59 15.24 -15.09
C THR A 97 -5.18 15.54 -14.55
N PHE A 98 -4.48 14.51 -14.07
CA PHE A 98 -3.19 14.68 -13.42
C PHE A 98 -2.04 14.19 -14.30
N LYS A 99 -1.23 15.14 -14.77
CA LYS A 99 0.00 14.86 -15.51
C LYS A 99 1.11 14.41 -14.57
N HIS A 100 2.05 13.64 -15.11
CA HIS A 100 3.21 13.10 -14.41
C HIS A 100 2.85 12.13 -13.27
N ILE A 101 1.67 11.51 -13.38
CA ILE A 101 1.22 10.41 -12.52
C ILE A 101 1.08 9.17 -13.38
N TYR A 102 1.71 8.07 -12.94
CA TYR A 102 1.66 6.79 -13.62
C TYR A 102 1.19 5.72 -12.65
N VAL A 103 -0.05 5.26 -12.82
CA VAL A 103 -0.60 4.12 -12.09
C VAL A 103 -0.05 2.84 -12.71
N LEU A 104 0.89 2.21 -12.00
CA LEU A 104 1.49 0.94 -12.44
C LEU A 104 0.50 -0.20 -12.17
N HIS A 105 0.05 -0.32 -10.91
CA HIS A 105 -0.97 -1.27 -10.48
C HIS A 105 -2.15 -0.48 -9.91
N ASP A 106 -3.35 -0.74 -10.43
CA ASP A 106 -4.59 -0.29 -9.82
C ASP A 106 -4.74 -0.96 -8.44
N LEU A 107 -5.62 -0.39 -7.59
CA LEU A 107 -5.88 -0.96 -6.28
C LEU A 107 -6.68 -2.26 -6.44
N ASP A 108 -5.99 -3.40 -6.30
CA ASP A 108 -6.56 -4.73 -6.49
C ASP A 108 -5.89 -5.76 -5.58
N THR A 109 -6.44 -6.97 -5.49
CA THR A 109 -5.82 -8.04 -4.71
C THR A 109 -4.46 -8.42 -5.30
N PRO A 110 -3.44 -8.71 -4.46
CA PRO A 110 -2.12 -9.05 -4.95
C PRO A 110 -2.14 -10.45 -5.58
N GLY A 111 -2.30 -10.48 -6.90
CA GLY A 111 -2.21 -11.67 -7.73
C GLY A 111 -0.87 -11.81 -8.45
N MET A 112 -0.50 -13.03 -8.82
CA MET A 112 0.69 -13.30 -9.63
C MET A 112 0.41 -12.98 -11.10
N SER A 113 0.30 -11.70 -11.45
CA SER A 113 0.34 -11.24 -12.84
C SER A 113 1.55 -10.32 -13.03
N LEU A 114 2.73 -10.93 -13.01
CA LEU A 114 3.97 -10.36 -13.55
C LEU A 114 4.25 -10.98 -14.92
#